data_AF-A0A3D5HZU5-F1
#
_entry.id   AF-A0A3D5HZU5-F1
#
_cell.length_a   1.000
_cell.length_b   1.000
_cell.length_c   1.000
_cell.angle_alpha   90.00
_cell.angle_beta   90.00
_cell.angle_gamma   90.00
#
_symmetry.space_group_name_H-M   'P 1'
#
loop_
_entity.id
_entity.type
_entity.pdbx_description
1 polymer ?
#
loop_
_entity_poly.entity_id
_entity_poly.type
_entity_poly.pdbx_seq_one_letter_code
_entity_poly.pdbx_strand_id
1 'polypeptide(L)'
;MARTIASMPVAPLPPLFHRLDREHFSGCLGELGRPALKLRWSDGRMTRTAGLYRRGPGICEIVLSRPVLAPLPPEATLSTLCHEMIHAWVDRVQRVKEVHGPQFR
;
A
#
# COMPACT_ATOMS: atom_id res chain seq x y z
N MET A 1 26.74 -22.49 2.48
CA MET A 1 25.83 -22.50 1.31
C MET A 1 24.69 -21.53 1.57
N ALA A 2 24.69 -20.36 0.91
CA ALA A 2 23.56 -19.43 0.99
C ALA A 2 22.46 -19.96 0.06
N ARG A 3 21.28 -20.29 0.59
CA ARG A 3 20.10 -20.60 -0.21
C ARG A 3 19.75 -19.33 -1.00
N THR A 4 19.93 -19.36 -2.31
CA THR A 4 19.25 -18.44 -3.22
C THR A 4 17.77 -18.71 -3.07
N ILE A 5 17.10 -17.92 -2.23
CA ILE A 5 15.64 -17.79 -2.25
C ILE A 5 15.28 -17.31 -3.65
N ALA A 6 14.79 -18.24 -4.48
CA ALA A 6 14.20 -17.92 -5.76
C ALA A 6 13.18 -16.81 -5.53
N SER A 7 13.38 -15.63 -6.13
CA SER A 7 12.49 -14.51 -5.91
C SER A 7 11.12 -14.89 -6.51
N MET A 8 10.15 -15.19 -5.65
CA MET A 8 8.77 -15.26 -6.10
C MET A 8 8.44 -13.94 -6.81
N PRO A 9 7.87 -13.98 -8.02
CA PRO A 9 7.51 -12.76 -8.73
C PRO A 9 6.50 -12.02 -7.87
N VAL A 10 6.89 -10.84 -7.41
CA VAL A 10 6.04 -10.03 -6.57
C VAL A 10 4.87 -9.54 -7.43
N ALA A 11 3.64 -9.67 -6.91
CA ALA A 11 2.45 -9.29 -7.65
C ALA A 11 2.51 -7.81 -8.09
N PRO A 12 2.01 -7.49 -9.30
CA PRO A 12 1.95 -6.11 -9.75
C PRO A 12 0.98 -5.33 -8.85
N LEU A 13 1.44 -4.24 -8.24
CA LEU A 13 0.60 -3.42 -7.36
C LEU A 13 -0.59 -2.76 -8.06
N PRO A 14 -0.48 -2.20 -9.29
CA PRO A 14 -1.58 -1.46 -9.88
C PRO A 14 -2.87 -2.28 -10.08
N PRO A 15 -2.84 -3.53 -10.60
CA PRO A 15 -4.04 -4.36 -10.68
C PRO A 15 -4.67 -4.68 -9.33
N LEU A 16 -3.85 -4.96 -8.30
CA LEU A 16 -4.34 -5.24 -6.95
C LEU A 16 -5.00 -3.99 -6.35
N PHE A 17 -4.37 -2.83 -6.51
CA PHE A 17 -4.88 -1.56 -6.05
C PHE A 17 -6.22 -1.24 -6.71
N HIS A 18 -6.33 -1.28 -8.05
CA HIS A 18 -7.59 -0.96 -8.72
C HIS A 18 -8.71 -1.93 -8.38
N ARG A 19 -8.39 -3.21 -8.12
CA ARG A 19 -9.39 -4.16 -7.62
C ARG A 19 -9.91 -3.73 -6.25
N LEU A 20 -9.01 -3.53 -5.29
CA LEU A 20 -9.37 -3.11 -3.92
C LEU A 20 -10.09 -1.76 -3.90
N ASP A 21 -9.66 -0.81 -4.74
CA ASP A 21 -10.25 0.53 -4.85
C ASP A 21 -11.71 0.47 -5.28
N ARG A 22 -12.03 -0.39 -6.26
CA ARG A 22 -13.42 -0.63 -6.67
C ARG A 22 -14.23 -1.38 -5.61
N GLU A 23 -13.64 -2.40 -4.99
CA GLU A 23 -14.34 -3.27 -4.03
C GLU A 23 -14.66 -2.57 -2.71
N HIS A 24 -13.78 -1.69 -2.25
CA HIS A 24 -13.84 -1.12 -0.89
C HIS A 24 -13.90 0.40 -0.83
N PHE A 25 -13.50 1.11 -1.88
CA PHE A 25 -13.34 2.56 -1.86
C PHE A 25 -14.11 3.26 -2.99
N SER A 26 -15.03 2.57 -3.67
CA SER A 26 -15.84 3.12 -4.78
C SER A 26 -15.02 3.74 -5.92
N GLY A 27 -13.73 3.38 -6.08
CA GLY A 27 -12.84 3.94 -7.10
C GLY A 27 -12.25 5.32 -6.77
N CYS A 28 -12.53 5.89 -5.59
CA CYS A 28 -12.15 7.27 -5.29
C CYS A 28 -10.64 7.46 -5.09
N LEU A 29 -9.88 6.41 -4.78
CA LEU A 29 -8.43 6.53 -4.59
C LEU A 29 -7.69 6.65 -5.92
N GLY A 30 -8.16 5.95 -6.96
CA GLY A 30 -7.63 6.06 -8.33
C GLY A 30 -7.91 7.41 -8.99
N GLU A 31 -8.97 8.10 -8.54
CA GLU A 31 -9.38 9.42 -9.03
C GLU A 31 -8.75 10.59 -8.27
N LEU A 32 -7.90 10.32 -7.27
CA LEU A 32 -7.25 11.36 -6.48
C LEU A 32 -6.49 12.33 -7.39
N GLY A 33 -6.83 13.61 -7.26
CA GLY A 33 -6.15 14.72 -7.92
C GLY A 33 -4.72 14.94 -7.41
N ARG A 34 -4.19 16.16 -7.54
CA ARG A 34 -2.76 16.42 -7.25
C ARG A 34 -2.45 16.45 -5.74
N PRO A 35 -1.33 15.83 -5.29
CA PRO A 35 -0.50 14.88 -6.04
C PRO A 35 -1.20 13.52 -6.16
N ALA A 36 -1.05 12.89 -7.33
CA ALA A 36 -1.58 11.54 -7.58
C ALA A 36 -0.96 10.52 -6.60
N LEU A 37 -1.75 9.53 -6.20
CA LEU A 37 -1.31 8.45 -5.33
C LEU A 37 -0.42 7.47 -6.11
N LYS A 38 0.87 7.42 -5.77
CA LYS A 38 1.83 6.50 -6.40
C LYS A 38 1.93 5.18 -5.63
N LEU A 39 2.18 4.09 -6.33
CA LEU A 39 2.39 2.76 -5.76
C LEU A 39 3.79 2.29 -6.10
N ARG A 40 4.54 1.77 -5.12
CA ARG A 40 5.86 1.19 -5.39
C ARG A 40 6.26 0.10 -4.40
N TRP A 41 7.14 -0.77 -4.86
CA TRP A 41 7.91 -1.66 -4.00
C TRP A 41 9.13 -0.94 -3.41
N SER A 42 9.55 -1.38 -2.23
CA SER A 42 10.85 -1.10 -1.64
C SER A 42 11.70 -2.35 -1.70
N ASP A 43 12.71 -2.34 -2.56
CA ASP A 43 13.51 -3.53 -2.91
C ASP A 43 14.66 -3.86 -1.93
N GLY A 44 14.64 -3.32 -0.70
CA GLY A 44 15.68 -3.66 0.29
C GLY A 44 15.87 -2.69 1.45
N ARG A 45 15.38 -1.45 1.33
CA ARG A 45 15.61 -0.41 2.36
C ARG A 45 14.58 -0.42 3.48
N MET A 46 13.41 -1.00 3.25
CA MET A 46 12.30 -1.01 4.21
C MET A 46 12.17 -2.41 4.79
N THR A 47 12.68 -2.63 5.99
CA THR A 47 12.72 -3.96 6.63
C THR A 47 11.98 -4.01 7.97
N ARG A 48 11.56 -2.86 8.51
CA ARG A 48 10.88 -2.76 9.81
C ARG A 48 9.37 -2.70 9.73
N THR A 49 8.83 -2.47 8.54
CA THR A 49 7.38 -2.44 8.27
C THR A 49 7.11 -3.09 6.92
N ALA A 50 5.92 -3.69 6.78
CA ALA A 50 5.43 -4.30 5.55
C ALA A 50 4.88 -3.26 4.55
N GLY A 51 4.31 -2.16 5.06
CA GLY A 51 3.64 -1.11 4.30
C GLY A 51 3.88 0.28 4.88
N LEU A 52 3.72 1.31 4.05
CA LEU A 52 3.68 2.70 4.48
C LEU A 52 2.93 3.55 3.46
N TYR A 53 1.90 4.25 3.92
CA TYR A 53 1.35 5.45 3.30
C TYR A 53 2.14 6.69 3.75
N ARG A 54 2.58 7.53 2.79
CA ARG A 54 3.17 8.83 3.11
C ARG A 54 2.60 9.95 2.25
N ARG A 55 2.40 11.11 2.87
CA ARG A 55 1.99 12.34 2.21
C ARG A 55 2.82 13.53 2.67
N GLY A 56 3.18 14.40 1.72
CA GLY A 56 3.88 15.66 1.97
C GLY A 56 3.83 16.57 0.75
N PRO A 57 4.57 17.68 0.73
CA PRO A 57 4.66 18.55 -0.43
C PRO A 57 5.07 17.77 -1.69
N GLY A 58 4.16 17.66 -2.67
CA GLY A 58 4.38 16.93 -3.93
C GLY A 58 4.46 15.40 -3.82
N ILE A 59 4.25 14.83 -2.63
CA ILE A 59 4.38 13.39 -2.38
C ILE A 59 3.04 12.84 -1.87
N CYS A 60 2.59 11.75 -2.49
CA CYS A 60 1.50 10.91 -2.01
C CYS A 60 1.77 9.51 -2.55
N GLU A 61 2.15 8.57 -1.69
CA GLU A 61 2.48 7.22 -2.13
C GLU A 61 2.19 6.16 -1.08
N ILE A 62 1.91 4.95 -1.56
CA ILE A 62 1.96 3.71 -0.80
C ILE A 62 3.21 2.95 -1.22
N VAL A 63 3.97 2.51 -0.24
CA VAL A 63 5.20 1.75 -0.39
C VAL A 63 5.05 0.41 0.29
N LEU A 64 5.22 -0.68 -0.44
CA LEU A 64 5.24 -2.03 0.15
C LEU A 64 6.66 -2.58 0.23
N SER A 65 6.98 -3.26 1.32
CA SER A 65 8.29 -3.87 1.53
C SER A 65 8.38 -5.22 0.84
N ARG A 66 9.23 -5.31 -0.18
CA ARG A 66 9.55 -6.60 -0.79
C ARG A 66 10.28 -7.54 0.19
N PRO A 67 11.28 -7.09 0.97
CA PRO A 67 11.95 -7.94 1.96
C PRO A 67 11.02 -8.57 3.00
N VAL A 68 10.00 -7.83 3.45
CA VAL A 68 9.07 -8.30 4.49
C VAL A 68 7.97 -9.17 3.89
N LEU A 69 7.44 -8.82 2.71
CA LEU A 69 6.28 -9.49 2.12
C LEU A 69 6.62 -10.68 1.22
N ALA A 70 7.79 -10.71 0.59
CA ALA A 70 8.19 -11.81 -0.30
C ALA A 70 8.20 -13.21 0.36
N PRO A 71 8.58 -13.39 1.64
CA PRO A 71 8.52 -14.72 2.28
C PRO A 71 7.12 -15.09 2.80
N LEU A 72 6.12 -14.21 2.68
CA LEU A 72 4.77 -14.41 3.22
C LEU A 72 3.79 -14.90 2.14
N PRO A 73 2.63 -15.45 2.53
CA PRO A 73 1.56 -15.78 1.59
C PRO A 73 1.09 -14.54 0.79
N PRO A 74 0.60 -14.71 -0.46
CA PRO A 74 0.11 -13.60 -1.29
C PRO A 74 -0.93 -12.70 -0.60
N GLU A 75 -1.74 -13.27 0.27
CA GLU A 75 -2.77 -12.59 1.07
C GLU A 75 -2.15 -11.50 1.96
N ALA A 76 -0.90 -11.67 2.41
CA ALA A 76 -0.21 -10.65 3.20
C ALA A 76 0.02 -9.37 2.38
N THR A 77 0.32 -9.49 1.08
CA THR A 77 0.43 -8.32 0.19
C THR A 77 -0.92 -7.62 0.02
N LEU A 78 -2.00 -8.38 -0.15
CA LEU A 78 -3.35 -7.83 -0.27
C LEU A 78 -3.80 -7.10 0.99
N SER A 79 -3.63 -7.75 2.15
CA SER A 79 -3.99 -7.19 3.44
C SER A 79 -3.17 -5.93 3.75
N THR A 80 -1.86 -5.96 3.50
CA THR A 80 -0.99 -4.79 3.71
C THR A 80 -1.35 -3.66 2.75
N LEU A 81 -1.59 -3.94 1.46
CA LEU A 81 -2.00 -2.92 0.51
C LEU A 81 -3.33 -2.28 0.92
N CYS A 82 -4.32 -3.09 1.29
CA CYS A 82 -5.62 -2.60 1.75
C CYS A 82 -5.46 -1.71 2.99
N HIS A 83 -4.66 -2.14 3.96
CA HIS A 83 -4.35 -1.34 5.16
C HIS A 83 -3.81 0.05 4.81
N GLU A 84 -2.81 0.14 3.92
CA GLU A 84 -2.27 1.43 3.50
C GLU A 84 -3.25 2.25 2.64
N MET A 85 -4.17 1.60 1.91
CA MET A 85 -5.25 2.27 1.20
C MET A 85 -6.28 2.89 2.14
N ILE A 86 -6.58 2.25 3.29
CA ILE A 86 -7.43 2.84 4.33
C ILE A 86 -6.77 4.12 4.87
N HIS A 87 -5.46 4.11 5.17
CA HIS A 87 -4.76 5.34 5.56
C HIS A 87 -4.88 6.45 4.50
N ALA A 88 -4.69 6.11 3.22
CA ALA A 88 -4.83 7.07 2.14
C ALA A 88 -6.27 7.61 2.02
N TRP A 89 -7.28 6.75 2.21
CA TRP A 89 -8.68 7.13 2.15
C TRP A 89 -9.08 8.05 3.30
N VAL A 90 -8.68 7.71 4.53
CA VAL A 90 -8.91 8.54 5.71
C VAL A 90 -8.29 9.93 5.54
N ASP A 91 -7.04 10.01 5.08
CA ASP A 91 -6.34 11.30 4.91
C ASP A 91 -6.86 12.11 3.69
N ARG A 92 -7.12 11.45 2.56
CA ARG A 92 -7.39 12.16 1.28
C ARG A 92 -8.86 12.35 0.97
N VAL A 93 -9.69 11.39 1.38
CA VAL A 93 -11.12 11.35 1.04
C VAL A 93 -11.94 11.81 2.23
N GLN A 94 -11.77 11.18 3.40
CA GLN A 94 -12.46 11.61 4.63
C GLN A 94 -11.88 12.91 5.20
N ARG A 95 -10.60 13.18 4.93
CA ARG A 95 -9.87 14.37 5.41
C ARG A 95 -9.86 14.49 6.93
N VAL A 96 -9.80 13.34 7.61
CA VAL A 96 -9.75 13.25 9.07
C VAL A 96 -8.31 12.97 9.51
N LYS A 97 -7.88 13.61 10.60
CA LYS A 97 -6.58 13.33 11.23
C LYS A 97 -6.74 12.20 12.24
N GLU A 98 -6.59 10.96 11.78
CA GLU A 98 -6.56 9.79 12.64
C GLU A 98 -5.57 8.75 12.10
N VAL A 99 -5.01 7.93 13.00
CA VAL A 99 -4.10 6.84 12.62
C VAL A 99 -4.91 5.54 12.47
N HIS A 100 -5.61 5.13 13.52
CA HIS A 100 -6.50 3.96 13.53
C HIS A 100 -7.79 4.31 14.30
N GLY A 101 -8.49 5.35 13.85
CA GLY A 101 -9.71 5.88 14.48
C GLY A 101 -10.98 5.17 14.00
N PRO A 102 -12.16 5.73 14.29
CA PRO A 102 -13.44 5.13 13.89
C PRO A 102 -13.59 4.89 12.38
N GLN A 103 -12.94 5.68 11.52
CA GLN A 103 -13.00 5.50 10.05
C GLN A 103 -12.03 4.42 9.55
N PHE A 104 -11.15 3.90 10.41
CA PHE A 104 -10.21 2.84 10.07
C PHE A 104 -10.76 1.42 10.31
N ARG A 105 -11.82 1.30 11.14
CA ARG A 105 -12.31 0.02 11.65
C ARG A 105 -13.05 -0.82 10.62
#